data_AF-A0A521H5S6-F1
#
_entry.id   AF-A0A521H5S6-F1
#
_cell.length_a   1.000
_cell.length_b   1.000
_cell.length_c   1.000
_cell.angle_alpha   90.00
_cell.angle_beta   90.00
_cell.angle_gamma   90.00
#
_symmetry.space_group_name_H-M   'P 1'
#
loop_
_entity.id
_entity.type
_entity.pdbx_description
1 polymer ?
#
loop_
_entity_poly.entity_id
_entity_poly.type
_entity_poly.pdbx_seq_one_letter_code
_entity_poly.pdbx_strand_id
1 'polypeptide(L)' 'MLPNSTQNKLVLYAYNEVGLLEADQSQRLIDGDPLIEQEYKEMVEIINTLDKVRLEPSKECIERILAKA' A
#
# COMPACT_ATOMS: atom_id res chain seq x y z
N MET A 1 6.68 -16.55 -9.96
CA MET A 1 7.17 -15.22 -10.34
C MET A 1 6.19 -14.61 -11.32
N LEU A 2 5.42 -13.63 -10.85
CA LEU A 2 4.51 -12.86 -11.67
C LEU A 2 5.26 -12.04 -12.73
N PRO A 3 4.64 -11.74 -13.88
CA PRO A 3 5.24 -10.82 -14.85
C PRO A 3 5.43 -9.44 -14.21
N ASN A 4 6.54 -8.76 -14.56
CA ASN A 4 6.91 -7.45 -14.00
C ASN A 4 5.78 -6.40 -14.09
N SER A 5 4.94 -6.49 -15.13
CA SER A 5 3.77 -5.62 -15.30
C SER A 5 2.71 -5.82 -14.22
N THR A 6 2.51 -7.04 -13.73
CA THR A 6 1.59 -7.34 -12.62
C THR A 6 2.18 -6.89 -11.30
N GLN A 7 3.47 -7.12 -11.07
CA GLN A 7 4.14 -6.66 -9.84
C GLN A 7 4.11 -5.14 -9.70
N ASN A 8 4.39 -4.40 -10.78
CA ASN A 8 4.29 -2.93 -10.75
C ASN A 8 2.87 -2.44 -10.43
N LYS A 9 1.83 -3.11 -10.95
CA LYS A 9 0.44 -2.76 -10.63
C LYS A 9 0.12 -2.98 -9.15
N LEU A 10 0.60 -4.07 -8.57
CA LEU A 10 0.43 -4.36 -7.14
C LEU A 10 1.14 -3.34 -6.25
N VAL A 11 2.33 -2.88 -6.65
CA VAL A 11 3.04 -1.80 -5.95
C VAL A 11 2.23 -0.50 -5.98
N LEU A 12 1.79 -0.08 -7.17
CA LEU A 12 0.97 1.13 -7.30
C LEU A 12 -0.33 1.00 -6.52
N TYR A 13 -0.94 -0.18 -6.50
CA TYR A 13 -2.13 -0.47 -5.70
C TYR A 13 -1.84 -0.33 -4.20
N ALA A 14 -0.73 -0.88 -3.69
CA ALA A 14 -0.34 -0.77 -2.29
C ALA A 14 -0.16 0.69 -1.83
N TYR A 15 0.33 1.56 -2.71
CA TYR A 15 0.48 3.00 -2.43
C TYR A 15 -0.78 3.83 -2.74
N ASN A 16 -1.88 3.20 -3.13
CA ASN A 16 -3.11 3.88 -3.58
C ASN A 16 -2.89 4.83 -4.78
N GLU A 17 -1.92 4.53 -5.65
CA GLU A 17 -1.56 5.32 -6.84
C GLU A 17 -2.26 4.82 -8.13
N VAL A 18 -3.42 4.17 -7.98
CA VAL A 18 -4.23 3.66 -9.09
C VAL A 18 -5.64 4.24 -9.04
N GLY A 19 -6.32 4.28 -10.20
CA GLY A 19 -7.72 4.65 -10.26
C GLY A 19 -8.63 3.61 -9.59
N LEU A 20 -9.87 4.00 -9.31
CA LEU A 20 -10.85 3.14 -8.64
C LEU A 20 -11.14 1.84 -9.42
N LEU A 21 -11.15 1.92 -10.75
CA LEU A 21 -11.39 0.75 -11.60
C LEU A 21 -10.22 -0.23 -11.53
N GLU A 22 -9.00 0.29 -11.60
CA GLU A 22 -7.77 -0.49 -11.51
C GLU A 22 -7.56 -1.08 -10.10
N ALA A 23 -8.02 -0.36 -9.06
CA ALA A 23 -8.07 -0.84 -7.70
C ALA A 23 -8.98 -2.07 -7.56
N ASP A 24 -10.22 -2.00 -8.07
CA ASP A 24 -11.16 -3.14 -8.07
C ASP A 24 -10.59 -4.34 -8.84
N GLN A 25 -9.95 -4.10 -9.98
CA GLN A 25 -9.28 -5.17 -10.74
C GLN A 25 -8.13 -5.81 -9.97
N SER A 26 -7.29 -4.99 -9.33
CA SER A 26 -6.16 -5.45 -8.52
C SER A 26 -6.65 -6.26 -7.31
N GLN A 27 -7.70 -5.79 -6.65
CA GLN A 27 -8.33 -6.51 -5.53
C GLN A 27 -8.87 -7.87 -5.97
N ARG A 28 -9.59 -7.95 -7.09
CA ARG A 28 -10.09 -9.23 -7.62
C ARG A 28 -8.97 -10.20 -8.01
N LEU A 29 -7.85 -9.67 -8.51
CA LEU A 29 -6.67 -10.48 -8.82
C LEU A 29 -6.04 -11.06 -7.55
N ILE A 30 -5.92 -10.24 -6.50
CA ILE A 30 -5.42 -10.65 -5.19
C ILE A 30 -6.34 -11.72 -4.58
N ASP A 31 -7.65 -11.48 -4.57
CA ASP A 31 -8.63 -12.40 -3.97
C ASP A 31 -8.82 -13.69 -4.78
N GLY A 32 -8.55 -13.64 -6.08
CA GLY A 32 -8.78 -14.74 -7.03
C GLY A 32 -7.62 -15.71 -7.18
N ASP A 33 -6.41 -15.35 -6.75
CA ASP A 33 -5.21 -16.18 -6.89
C ASP A 33 -4.38 -16.18 -5.58
N PRO A 34 -4.35 -17.30 -4.84
CA PRO A 34 -3.61 -17.40 -3.57
C PRO A 34 -2.11 -17.10 -3.70
N LEU A 35 -1.50 -17.32 -4.87
CA LEU A 35 -0.10 -16.99 -5.10
C LEU A 35 0.10 -15.46 -5.17
N ILE A 36 -0.81 -14.77 -5.86
CA ILE A 36 -0.81 -13.30 -5.93
C ILE A 36 -1.11 -12.71 -4.55
N GLU A 37 -2.07 -13.28 -3.83
CA GLU A 37 -2.38 -12.89 -2.46
C GLU A 37 -1.15 -12.94 -1.56
N GLN A 38 -0.39 -14.04 -1.63
CA GLN A 38 0.83 -14.21 -0.86
C GLN A 38 1.92 -13.21 -1.28
N GLU A 39 2.21 -13.06 -2.58
CA GLU A 39 3.19 -12.09 -3.07
C GLU A 39 2.82 -10.66 -2.66
N TYR A 40 1.53 -10.30 -2.67
CA TYR A 40 1.04 -9.00 -2.23
C TYR A 40 1.20 -8.77 -0.72
N LYS A 41 0.91 -9.79 0.10
CA LYS A 41 1.12 -9.72 1.56
C LYS A 41 2.58 -9.46 1.90
N GLU A 42 3.50 -10.19 1.29
CA GLU A 42 4.95 -10.01 1.48
C GLU A 42 5.38 -8.58 1.11
N MET A 43 4.85 -8.04 0.00
CA MET A 43 5.11 -6.66 -0.43
C MET A 43 4.62 -5.63 0.61
N VAL A 44 3.40 -5.79 1.13
CA VAL A 44 2.83 -4.90 2.15
C VAL A 44 3.63 -4.97 3.45
N GLU A 45 4.11 -6.13 3.86
CA GLU A 45 4.99 -6.28 5.03
C GLU A 45 6.30 -5.52 4.88
N ILE A 46 6.91 -5.56 3.69
CA ILE A 46 8.13 -4.79 3.38
C ILE A 46 7.84 -3.29 3.45
N ILE A 47 6.75 -2.82 2.82
CA ILE A 47 6.35 -1.40 2.86
C ILE A 47 6.15 -0.93 4.31
N ASN A 48 5.41 -1.70 5.12
CA ASN A 48 5.20 -1.40 6.53
C ASN A 48 6.50 -1.37 7.34
N THR A 49 7.46 -2.22 7.00
CA THR A 49 8.77 -2.24 7.66
C THR A 49 9.58 -0.98 7.33
N LEU A 50 9.52 -0.51 6.09
CA LEU A 50 10.17 0.74 5.67
C LEU A 50 9.50 1.95 6.31
N ASP A 51 8.16 1.95 6.43
CA ASP A 51 7.41 3.05 7.04
C ASP A 51 7.67 3.17 8.56
N LYS A 52 8.07 2.09 9.25
CA LYS A 52 8.48 2.16 10.67
C LYS A 52 9.75 2.99 10.90
N VAL A 53 10.52 3.28 9.85
CA VAL A 53 11.70 4.16 9.93
C VAL A 53 11.30 5.64 9.85
N ARG A 54 10.02 5.96 9.64
CA ARG A 54 9.55 7.34 9.57
C ARG A 54 9.75 8.07 10.90
N LEU A 55 10.16 9.32 10.77
CA LEU A 55 10.28 10.25 11.88
C LEU A 55 8.89 10.60 12.41
N GLU A 56 8.73 10.52 13.73
CA GLU A 56 7.53 11.01 14.41
C GLU A 56 7.31 12.51 14.10
N PRO A 57 6.08 12.94 13.83
CA PRO A 57 5.77 14.34 13.63
C PRO A 57 6.07 15.15 14.90
N SER A 58 6.45 16.42 14.74
CA SER A 58 6.70 17.29 15.89
C SER A 58 5.42 17.51 16.70
N LYS A 59 5.56 17.67 18.03
CA LYS A 59 4.41 17.96 18.92
C LYS A 59 3.61 19.18 18.46
N GLU A 60 4.30 20.22 18.00
CA GLU A 60 3.68 21.44 17.47
C GLU A 60 2.79 21.16 16.24
N CYS A 61 3.21 20.25 15.36
CA CYS A 61 2.41 19.85 14.20
C CYS A 61 1.12 19.14 14.65
N ILE A 62 1.24 18.22 15.61
CA ILE A 62 0.10 17.48 16.15
C ILE A 62 -0.91 18.43 16.81
N GLU A 63 -0.45 19.35 17.67
CA GLU A 63 -1.30 20.32 18.37
C GLU A 63 -2.05 21.23 17.40
N ARG A 64 -1.42 21.67 16.31
CA ARG A 64 -2.06 22.49 15.28
C ARG A 64 -3.17 21.78 14.54
N ILE A 65 -3.03 20.48 14.28
CA ILE A 65 -4.05 19.67 13.62
C ILE A 65 -5.23 19.44 14.56
N LEU A 66 -4.96 19.05 15.82
CA LEU A 66 -5.99 18.78 16.81
C LEU A 66 -6.82 20.02 17.16
N ALA A 67 -6.23 21.22 17.14
CA ALA A 67 -6.98 22.47 17.34
C ALA A 67 -7.97 22.80 16.20
N LYS A 68 -7.89 22.09 15.06
CA LYS A 68 -8.79 22.27 13.89
C LYS A 68 -9.85 21.17 13.78
N ALA A 69 -9.77 20.11 14.59
CA ALA A 69 -10.73 19.00 14.65
C ALA A 69 -11.86 19.31 15.64
#